data_AF-A0A6B3EGX6-F1
#
_entry.id   AF-A0A6B3EGX6-F1
#
_cell.length_a   1.000
_cell.length_b   1.000
_cell.length_c   1.000
_cell.angle_alpha   90.00
_cell.angle_beta   90.00
_cell.angle_gamma   90.00
#
_symmetry.space_group_name_H-M   'P 1'
#
loop_
_entity.id
_entity.type
_entity.pdbx_description
1 polymer ?
#
loop_
_entity_poly.entity_id
_entity_poly.type
_entity_poly.pdbx_seq_one_letter_code
_entity_poly.pdbx_strand_id
1 'polypeptide(L)'
;VAGPLLGVVRRVLRDRAQSEEVAQEVLVEVWRTAGRYRPDLGSVTNWVLTLAHRRAVDRVRSVEASAARERRAGLLEQNTPAYDEVAEQVETRLEQ
;
A
#
# COMPACT_ATOMS: atom_id res chain seq x y z
N VAL A 1 0.60 26.13 -0.21
CA VAL A 1 -0.11 24.82 -0.11
C VAL A 1 0.85 23.63 -0.02
N ALA A 2 1.93 23.58 -0.81
CA ALA A 2 2.86 22.45 -0.84
C ALA A 2 3.53 22.12 0.53
N GLY A 3 3.95 23.13 1.32
CA GLY A 3 4.57 22.91 2.63
C GLY A 3 3.67 22.17 3.64
N PRO A 4 2.45 22.67 3.93
CA PRO A 4 1.51 21.96 4.81
C PRO A 4 1.12 20.57 4.33
N LEU A 5 0.92 20.40 3.02
CA LEU A 5 0.62 19.10 2.41
C LEU A 5 1.73 18.09 2.68
N LEU A 6 2.98 18.46 2.36
CA LEU A 6 4.14 17.61 2.61
C LEU A 6 4.32 17.30 4.10
N GLY A 7 4.02 18.27 4.97
CA GLY A 7 4.04 18.06 6.42
C GLY A 7 3.05 16.99 6.90
N VAL A 8 1.82 16.98 6.37
CA VAL A 8 0.81 15.95 6.66
C VAL A 8 1.29 14.58 6.18
N VAL A 9 1.76 14.48 4.93
CA VAL A 9 2.23 13.20 4.37
C VAL A 9 3.43 12.65 5.16
N ARG A 10 4.41 13.49 5.47
CA ARG A 10 5.59 13.10 6.27
C ARG A 10 5.24 12.59 7.66
N ARG A 11 4.21 13.13 8.30
CA ARG A 11 3.76 12.67 9.61
C ARG A 11 3.18 11.25 9.56
N VAL A 12 2.58 10.86 8.43
CA VAL A 12 2.01 9.53 8.22
C VAL A 12 3.09 8.53 7.78
N LEU A 13 3.86 8.85 6.73
CA LEU A 13 4.81 7.91 6.13
C LEU A 13 6.14 7.80 6.88
N ARG A 14 6.56 8.86 7.58
CA ARG A 14 7.85 8.96 8.27
C ARG A 14 9.10 8.72 7.39
N ASP A 15 8.93 8.67 6.07
CA ASP A 15 10.00 8.58 5.08
C ASP A 15 9.97 9.81 4.17
N ARG A 16 11.13 10.44 3.95
CA ARG A 16 11.21 11.69 3.20
C ARG A 16 10.87 11.50 1.72
N ALA A 17 11.49 10.53 1.06
CA ALA A 17 11.40 10.35 -0.38
C ALA A 17 9.98 9.92 -0.79
N GLN A 18 9.42 8.94 -0.08
CA GLN A 18 8.06 8.48 -0.25
C GLN A 18 7.04 9.59 0.00
N SER A 19 7.31 10.47 0.97
CA SER A 19 6.42 11.60 1.22
C SER A 19 6.42 12.63 0.10
N GLU A 20 7.56 12.86 -0.53
CA GLU A 20 7.67 13.76 -1.68
C GLU A 20 6.94 13.19 -2.91
N GLU A 21 7.08 11.88 -3.16
CA GLU A 21 6.35 11.19 -4.22
C GLU A 21 4.82 11.28 -4.01
N VAL A 22 4.34 10.90 -2.82
CA VAL A 22 2.90 10.98 -2.51
C VAL A 22 2.40 12.43 -2.56
N ALA A 23 3.21 13.40 -2.15
CA ALA A 23 2.83 14.80 -2.26
C ALA A 23 2.62 15.24 -3.71
N GLN A 24 3.48 14.79 -4.64
CA GLN A 24 3.34 15.07 -6.06
C GLN A 24 2.08 14.41 -6.65
N GLU A 25 1.82 13.15 -6.30
CA GLU A 25 0.59 12.44 -6.72
C GLU A 25 -0.67 13.21 -6.29
N VAL A 26 -0.71 13.68 -5.04
CA VAL A 26 -1.84 14.44 -4.50
C VAL A 26 -2.01 15.76 -5.27
N LEU A 27 -0.93 16.48 -5.59
CA LEU A 27 -1.03 17.72 -6.37
C LEU A 27 -1.59 17.47 -7.78
N VAL A 28 -1.19 16.38 -8.42
CA VAL A 28 -1.75 15.97 -9.72
C VAL A 28 -3.22 15.61 -9.59
N GLU A 29 -3.62 14.92 -8.53
CA GLU A 29 -5.02 14.60 -8.27
C GLU A 29 -5.86 15.85 -8.00
N VAL A 30 -5.34 16.80 -7.23
CA VAL A 30 -5.98 18.11 -7.00
C VAL A 30 -6.19 18.83 -8.32
N TRP A 31 -5.19 18.87 -9.20
CA TRP A 31 -5.31 19.47 -10.53
C TRP A 31 -6.44 18.82 -11.34
N ARG A 32 -6.46 17.48 -11.40
CA ARG A 32 -7.47 16.71 -12.16
C ARG A 32 -8.88 16.84 -11.59
N THR A 33 -9.01 17.05 -10.28
CA THR A 33 -10.29 17.06 -9.57
C THR A 33 -10.72 18.44 -9.10
N ALA A 34 -10.00 19.51 -9.46
CA ALA A 34 -10.25 20.87 -9.01
C ALA A 34 -11.71 21.33 -9.23
N GLY A 35 -12.33 20.92 -10.35
CA GLY A 35 -13.73 21.23 -10.65
C GLY A 35 -14.76 20.57 -9.71
N ARG A 36 -14.34 19.62 -8.86
CA ARG A 36 -15.16 18.99 -7.83
C ARG A 36 -15.10 19.72 -6.48
N TYR A 37 -14.24 20.74 -6.35
CA TYR A 37 -14.15 21.52 -5.14
C TYR A 37 -15.47 22.26 -4.89
N ARG A 38 -15.97 22.13 -3.65
CA ARG A 38 -17.20 22.75 -3.18
C ARG A 38 -16.88 23.75 -2.06
N PRO A 39 -16.91 25.07 -2.33
CA PRO A 39 -16.54 26.08 -1.34
C PRO A 39 -17.48 26.13 -0.13
N ASP A 40 -18.72 25.68 -0.30
CA ASP A 40 -19.72 25.51 0.77
C ASP A 40 -19.32 24.46 1.82
N LEU A 41 -18.43 23.52 1.49
CA LEU A 41 -17.95 22.48 2.41
C LEU A 41 -16.66 22.85 3.15
N GLY A 42 -16.11 24.04 2.92
CA GLY A 42 -14.90 24.53 3.58
C GLY A 42 -13.78 24.93 2.63
N SER A 43 -12.63 25.27 3.23
CA SER A 43 -11.50 25.85 2.49
C SER A 43 -10.82 24.85 1.56
N VAL A 44 -10.29 25.35 0.43
CA VAL A 44 -9.45 24.58 -0.49
C VAL A 44 -8.30 23.90 0.25
N THR A 45 -7.67 24.62 1.19
CA THR A 45 -6.58 24.06 2.01
C THR A 45 -7.04 22.81 2.77
N ASN A 46 -8.19 22.86 3.45
CA ASN A 46 -8.68 21.71 4.21
C ASN A 46 -9.04 20.53 3.28
N TRP A 47 -9.64 20.82 2.13
CA TRP A 47 -9.93 19.81 1.11
C TRP A 47 -8.64 19.11 0.62
N VAL A 48 -7.60 19.87 0.29
CA VAL A 48 -6.30 19.34 -0.14
C VAL A 48 -5.62 18.54 0.96
N LEU A 49 -5.61 19.02 2.21
CA LEU A 49 -5.00 18.30 3.34
C LEU A 49 -5.75 17.00 3.66
N THR A 50 -7.08 16.98 3.50
CA THR A 50 -7.89 15.76 3.63
C THR A 50 -7.49 14.73 2.58
N LEU A 51 -7.33 15.16 1.33
CA LEU A 51 -6.88 14.28 0.25
C LEU A 51 -5.48 13.72 0.52
N ALA A 52 -4.55 14.59 0.94
CA ALA A 52 -3.19 14.20 1.28
C ALA A 52 -3.13 13.15 2.40
N HIS A 53 -3.94 13.34 3.46
CA HIS A 53 -4.01 12.38 4.55
C HIS A 53 -4.54 11.02 4.10
N ARG A 54 -5.63 11.00 3.32
CA ARG A 54 -6.20 9.74 2.78
C ARG A 54 -5.18 9.00 1.93
N ARG A 55 -4.53 9.69 0.98
CA ARG A 55 -3.52 9.10 0.10
C ARG A 55 -2.33 8.52 0.89
N ALA A 56 -1.87 9.23 1.93
CA ALA A 56 -0.79 8.74 2.77
C ALA A 56 -1.19 7.48 3.56
N VAL A 57 -2.40 7.44 4.13
CA VAL A 57 -2.94 6.24 4.81
C VAL A 57 -3.07 5.07 3.84
N ASP A 58 -3.57 5.32 2.63
CA ASP A 58 -3.70 4.28 1.60
C ASP A 58 -2.34 3.70 1.20
N ARG A 59 -1.28 4.53 1.13
CA ARG A 59 0.09 4.07 0.91
C ARG A 59 0.58 3.17 2.05
N VAL A 60 0.37 3.55 3.32
CA VAL A 60 0.72 2.69 4.48
C VAL A 60 0.00 1.35 4.38
N ARG A 61 -1.32 1.37 4.16
CA ARG A 61 -2.13 0.15 4.05
C ARG A 61 -1.67 -0.76 2.91
N SER A 62 -1.30 -0.18 1.76
CA SER A 62 -0.78 -0.92 0.62
C SER A 62 0.54 -1.62 0.95
N VAL A 63 1.46 -0.94 1.65
CA VAL A 63 2.74 -1.51 2.08
C VAL A 63 2.53 -2.64 3.09
N GLU A 64 1.69 -2.41 4.10
CA GLU A 64 1.36 -3.43 5.11
C GLU A 64 0.70 -4.67 4.49
N ALA A 65 -0.24 -4.47 3.56
CA ALA A 65 -0.89 -5.56 2.84
C ALA A 65 0.09 -6.34 1.97
N SER A 66 1.05 -5.66 1.33
CA SER A 66 2.11 -6.34 0.56
C SER A 66 3.01 -7.18 1.46
N ALA A 67 3.49 -6.61 2.57
CA ALA A 67 4.31 -7.33 3.53
C ALA A 67 3.58 -8.52 4.16
N ALA A 68 2.28 -8.40 4.41
CA ALA A 68 1.46 -9.51 4.92
C ALA A 68 1.34 -10.66 3.90
N ARG A 69 1.16 -10.35 2.61
CA ARG A 69 1.14 -11.36 1.55
C ARG A 69 2.49 -12.07 1.42
N GLU A 70 3.58 -11.32 1.46
CA GLU A 70 4.94 -11.86 1.38
C GLU A 70 5.25 -12.79 2.56
N ARG A 71 4.92 -12.39 3.79
CA ARG A 71 5.03 -13.27 4.96
C ARG A 71 4.20 -14.55 4.79
N ARG A 72 2.97 -14.44 4.28
CA ARG A 72 2.11 -15.63 4.04
C ARG A 72 2.70 -16.55 2.98
N ALA A 73 3.26 -15.99 1.90
CA ALA A 73 3.91 -16.77 0.85
C ALA A 73 5.12 -17.53 1.40
N GLY A 74 5.99 -16.88 2.18
CA GLY A 74 7.13 -17.53 2.81
C GLY A 74 6.74 -18.67 3.77
N LEU A 75 5.64 -18.51 4.51
CA LEU A 75 5.11 -19.59 5.37
C LEU A 75 4.57 -20.79 4.57
N LEU A 76 3.98 -20.56 3.39
CA LEU A 76 3.52 -21.64 2.51
C LEU A 76 4.69 -22.37 1.86
N GLU A 77 5.70 -21.63 1.43
CA GLU A 77 6.93 -22.20 0.86
C GLU A 77 7.67 -23.07 1.89
N GLN A 78 7.77 -22.62 3.14
CA GLN A 78 8.35 -23.41 4.24
C GLN A 78 7.58 -24.70 4.56
N ASN A 79 6.26 -24.69 4.39
CA ASN A 79 5.40 -25.84 4.68
C ASN A 79 5.13 -26.73 3.46
N THR A 80 5.74 -26.42 2.31
CA THR A 80 5.69 -27.30 1.14
C THR A 80 6.74 -28.39 1.34
N PRO A 81 6.37 -29.69 1.48
CA PRO A 81 7.36 -30.76 1.57
C PRO A 81 8.27 -30.75 0.34
N ALA A 82 9.57 -30.93 0.55
CA ALA A 82 10.58 -30.91 -0.52
C ALA A 82 10.47 -32.09 -1.51
N TYR A 83 9.57 -33.04 -1.26
CA TYR A 83 9.31 -34.20 -2.10
C TYR A 83 7.81 -34.44 -2.17
N ASP A 84 7.30 -34.73 -3.37
CA ASP A 84 5.95 -35.23 -3.57
C ASP A 84 5.88 -36.63 -2.96
N GLU A 85 5.45 -36.74 -1.69
CA GLU A 85 5.26 -38.01 -0.95
C GLU A 85 4.41 -39.04 -1.74
N VAL A 86 3.69 -38.59 -2.77
CA VAL A 86 2.90 -39.44 -3.65
C VAL A 86 3.79 -40.36 -4.49
N ALA A 87 4.98 -39.92 -4.93
CA ALA A 87 5.87 -40.75 -5.74
C ALA A 87 6.40 -41.96 -4.96
N GLU A 88 6.79 -41.76 -3.70
CA GLU A 88 7.32 -42.81 -2.81
C GLU A 88 6.23 -43.82 -2.40
N GLN A 89 4.98 -43.35 -2.21
CA GLN A 89 3.85 -44.24 -1.90
C GLN A 89 3.38 -45.10 -3.07
N VAL A 90 3.52 -44.63 -4.32
CA VAL A 90 3.16 -45.41 -5.51
C VAL A 90 4.20 -46.51 -5.76
N GLU A 91 5.48 -46.21 -5.58
CA GLU A 91 6.58 -47.18 -5.73
C GLU A 91 6.44 -48.33 -4.73
N THR A 92 6.15 -48.01 -3.46
CA THR A 92 5.95 -49.02 -2.39
C THR A 92 4.74 -49.93 -2.63
N ARG A 93 3.70 -49.48 -3.35
CA ARG A 93 2.53 -50.32 -3.70
C ARG A 93 2.75 -51.22 -4.91
N LEU A 94 3.68 -50.88 -5.79
CA LEU A 94 3.98 -51.66 -6.99
C LEU A 94 4.96 -52.82 -6.71
N GLU A 95 5.67 -52.76 -5.57
CA GLU A 95 6.60 -53.81 -5.13
C GLU A 95 5.97 -54.88 -4.22
N GLN A 96 4.68 -54.77 -3.84
CA GLN A 96 3.94 -55.76 -3.05
C GLN A 96 3.03 -56.67 -3.86
#